data_AF-A0A2E0RYV1-F1
#
_entry.id   AF-A0A2E0RYV1-F1
#
_cell.length_a   1.000
_cell.length_b   1.000
_cell.length_c   1.000
_cell.angle_alpha   90.00
_cell.angle_beta   90.00
_cell.angle_gamma   90.00
#
_symmetry.space_group_name_H-M   'P 1'
#
loop_
_entity.id
_entity.type
_entity.pdbx_description
1 polymer ?
#
loop_
_entity_poly.entity_id
_entity_poly.type
_entity_poly.pdbx_seq_one_letter_code
_entity_poly.pdbx_strand_id
1 'polypeptide(L)'
;MKTFTTFLNENITQKQLNAIESYADRLFRAVDIDVEFTRHFIDRVNDSRNKKQITQSELIRLFKQTYKKHGKQIPQMGDEAQAVIRDMQTDINMPFVLAYDNRNKELDLVAKTIMRKKGFKTSNKKLDI
;
A
#
# COMPACT_ATOMS: atom_id res chain seq x y z
N MET A 1 -19.91 -29.29 -25.01
CA MET A 1 -19.74 -27.84 -24.78
C MET A 1 -18.87 -27.66 -23.53
N LYS A 2 -17.66 -27.10 -23.66
CA LYS A 2 -16.83 -26.75 -22.50
C LYS A 2 -17.34 -25.41 -21.99
N THR A 3 -17.91 -25.38 -20.79
CA THR A 3 -18.38 -24.17 -20.13
C THR A 3 -17.23 -23.19 -19.97
N PHE A 4 -17.39 -21.99 -20.55
CA PHE A 4 -16.45 -20.85 -20.51
C PHE A 4 -16.35 -20.21 -19.11
N THR A 5 -16.40 -20.99 -18.05
CA THR A 5 -16.06 -20.53 -16.69
C THR A 5 -14.60 -20.85 -16.43
N THR A 6 -13.73 -20.28 -17.25
CA THR A 6 -12.34 -20.06 -16.85
C THR A 6 -12.42 -19.08 -15.68
N PHE A 7 -12.25 -19.56 -14.45
CA PHE A 7 -12.06 -18.70 -13.30
C PHE A 7 -10.92 -17.73 -13.64
N LEU A 8 -11.26 -16.46 -13.89
CA LEU A 8 -10.26 -15.41 -14.01
C LEU A 8 -9.56 -15.36 -12.66
N ASN A 9 -8.31 -15.80 -12.63
CA ASN A 9 -7.48 -15.67 -11.45
C ASN A 9 -7.17 -14.18 -11.28
N GLU A 10 -7.98 -13.49 -10.47
CA GLU A 10 -7.82 -12.06 -10.18
C GLU A 10 -6.64 -11.76 -9.24
N ASN A 11 -5.91 -12.79 -8.80
CA ASN A 11 -4.78 -12.61 -7.90
C ASN A 11 -3.68 -11.79 -8.56
N ILE A 12 -3.10 -10.89 -7.77
CA ILE A 12 -1.94 -10.11 -8.18
C ILE A 12 -0.71 -11.01 -8.12
N THR A 13 0.00 -11.14 -9.23
CA THR A 13 1.26 -11.90 -9.31
C THR A 13 2.41 -11.11 -8.68
N GLN A 14 3.51 -11.80 -8.30
CA GLN A 14 4.71 -11.12 -7.79
C GLN A 14 5.26 -10.10 -8.78
N LYS A 15 5.26 -10.41 -10.09
CA LYS A 15 5.70 -9.47 -11.12
C LYS A 15 4.88 -8.17 -11.12
N GLN A 16 3.57 -8.28 -10.90
CA GLN A 16 2.69 -7.12 -10.80
C GLN A 16 2.91 -6.35 -9.50
N LEU A 17 3.15 -7.04 -8.36
CA LEU A 17 3.50 -6.38 -7.11
C LEU A 17 4.79 -5.58 -7.23
N ASN A 18 5.84 -6.15 -7.82
CA ASN A 18 7.10 -5.44 -8.05
C ASN A 18 6.89 -4.19 -8.92
N ALA A 19 6.05 -4.29 -9.95
CA ALA A 19 5.74 -3.13 -10.80
C ALA A 19 4.97 -2.02 -10.04
N ILE A 20 4.11 -2.40 -9.09
CA ILE A 20 3.36 -1.47 -8.24
C ILE A 20 4.29 -0.82 -7.21
N GLU A 21 5.20 -1.58 -6.62
CA GLU A 21 6.25 -1.07 -5.72
C GLU A 21 7.12 -0.05 -6.43
N SER A 22 7.69 -0.39 -7.60
CA SER A 22 8.47 0.55 -8.41
C SER A 22 7.68 1.77 -8.90
N TYR A 23 6.35 1.66 -9.03
CA TYR A 23 5.49 2.80 -9.32
C TYR A 23 5.36 3.73 -8.11
N ALA A 24 5.08 3.17 -6.93
CA ALA A 24 4.94 3.92 -5.69
C ALA A 24 6.27 4.60 -5.31
N ASP A 25 7.36 3.85 -5.38
CA ASP A 25 8.72 4.31 -5.15
C ASP A 25 9.07 5.56 -6.00
N ARG A 26 8.94 5.47 -7.33
CA ARG A 26 9.16 6.61 -8.23
C ARG A 26 8.27 7.82 -7.92
N LEU A 27 7.05 7.59 -7.44
CA LEU A 27 6.13 8.66 -7.10
C LEU A 27 6.56 9.39 -5.81
N PHE A 28 6.98 8.62 -4.79
CA PHE A 28 7.38 9.15 -3.48
C PHE A 28 8.82 9.65 -3.43
N ARG A 29 9.69 9.24 -4.37
CA ARG A 29 11.03 9.82 -4.53
C ARG A 29 11.03 11.34 -4.76
N ALA A 30 9.93 11.90 -5.26
CA ALA A 30 9.76 13.36 -5.37
C ALA A 30 9.72 14.10 -4.00
N VAL A 31 9.63 13.35 -2.89
CA VAL A 31 9.69 13.84 -1.51
C VAL A 31 10.72 13.06 -0.69
N ASP A 32 11.75 12.51 -1.35
CA ASP A 32 12.89 11.79 -0.74
C ASP A 32 12.46 10.59 0.11
N ILE A 33 11.45 9.85 -0.37
CA ILE A 33 10.97 8.61 0.24
C ILE A 33 10.98 7.47 -0.77
N ASP A 34 11.61 6.37 -0.39
CA ASP A 34 11.48 5.08 -1.08
C ASP A 34 10.33 4.27 -0.48
N VAL A 35 9.69 3.42 -1.28
CA VAL A 35 8.53 2.61 -0.84
C VAL A 35 8.87 1.14 -0.90
N GLU A 36 8.69 0.45 0.22
CA GLU A 36 8.99 -0.98 0.33
C GLU A 36 7.78 -1.80 0.81
N PHE A 37 7.56 -2.95 0.18
CA PHE A 37 6.53 -3.91 0.55
C PHE A 37 7.12 -5.04 1.40
N THR A 38 6.61 -5.15 2.62
CA THR A 38 6.96 -6.29 3.46
C THR A 38 6.41 -7.60 2.91
N ARG A 39 7.00 -8.73 3.31
CA ARG A 39 6.44 -10.06 3.02
C ARG A 39 4.97 -10.17 3.46
N HIS A 40 4.65 -9.60 4.62
CA HIS A 40 3.28 -9.60 5.13
C HIS A 40 2.32 -8.79 4.25
N PHE A 41 2.75 -7.68 3.64
CA PHE A 41 1.95 -6.98 2.63
C PHE A 41 1.67 -7.89 1.42
N ILE A 42 2.71 -8.53 0.89
CA ILE A 42 2.64 -9.42 -0.29
C ILE A 42 1.67 -10.58 -0.03
N ASP A 43 1.78 -11.25 1.12
CA ASP A 43 0.89 -12.36 1.47
C ASP A 43 -0.57 -11.91 1.60
N ARG A 44 -0.79 -10.70 2.11
CA ARG A 44 -2.11 -10.17 2.47
C ARG A 44 -2.91 -9.62 1.30
N VAL A 45 -2.27 -9.30 0.17
CA VAL A 45 -2.93 -8.69 -0.97
C VAL A 45 -3.95 -9.64 -1.64
N ASN A 46 -3.61 -10.92 -1.74
CA ASN A 46 -4.45 -11.98 -2.36
C ASN A 46 -5.18 -12.84 -1.32
N ASP A 47 -5.18 -12.42 -0.07
CA ASP A 47 -5.68 -13.23 1.02
C ASP A 47 -7.21 -13.15 1.12
N SER A 48 -7.85 -14.31 1.28
CA SER A 48 -9.31 -14.48 1.32
C SER A 48 -10.02 -13.65 2.39
N ARG A 49 -9.31 -13.23 3.46
CA ARG A 49 -9.83 -12.30 4.48
C ARG A 49 -10.30 -10.96 3.90
N ASN A 50 -9.81 -10.57 2.73
CA ASN A 50 -10.25 -9.36 2.04
C ASN A 50 -11.69 -9.47 1.51
N LYS A 51 -12.25 -10.69 1.41
CA LYS A 51 -13.58 -11.05 0.87
C LYS A 51 -13.78 -10.73 -0.61
N LYS A 52 -13.41 -9.52 -1.02
CA LYS A 52 -13.26 -9.06 -2.39
C LYS A 52 -11.78 -8.81 -2.67
N GLN A 53 -11.27 -9.43 -3.74
CA GLN A 53 -9.88 -9.29 -4.17
C GLN A 53 -9.46 -7.82 -4.26
N ILE A 54 -8.26 -7.50 -3.78
CA ILE A 54 -7.65 -6.19 -3.99
C ILE A 54 -7.06 -6.18 -5.39
N THR A 55 -7.40 -5.17 -6.19
CA THR A 55 -6.95 -5.10 -7.59
C THR A 55 -5.70 -4.25 -7.73
N GLN A 56 -4.99 -4.43 -8.84
CA GLN A 56 -3.83 -3.58 -9.19
C GLN A 56 -4.23 -2.11 -9.33
N SER A 57 -5.41 -1.84 -9.90
CA SER A 57 -5.90 -0.47 -10.07
C SER A 57 -6.23 0.21 -8.74
N GLU A 58 -6.73 -0.54 -7.76
CA GLU A 58 -6.93 -0.04 -6.40
C GLU A 58 -5.60 0.30 -5.72
N LEU A 59 -4.56 -0.53 -5.86
CA LEU A 59 -3.23 -0.23 -5.32
C LEU A 59 -2.59 0.99 -5.99
N ILE A 60 -2.61 1.07 -7.31
CA ILE A 60 -2.09 2.23 -8.05
C ILE A 60 -2.80 3.51 -7.61
N ARG A 61 -4.14 3.45 -7.47
CA ARG A 61 -4.93 4.57 -6.98
C ARG A 61 -4.58 4.93 -5.54
N LEU A 62 -4.41 3.94 -4.65
CA LEU A 62 -4.05 4.13 -3.24
C LEU A 62 -2.79 5.00 -3.13
N PHE A 63 -1.71 4.61 -3.81
CA PHE A 63 -0.45 5.37 -3.79
C PHE A 63 -0.58 6.74 -4.46
N LYS A 64 -1.27 6.83 -5.61
CA LYS A 64 -1.48 8.09 -6.32
C LYS A 64 -2.23 9.12 -5.46
N GLN A 65 -3.31 8.72 -4.81
CA GLN A 65 -4.10 9.63 -3.97
C GLN A 65 -3.38 9.97 -2.67
N THR A 66 -2.66 9.00 -2.09
CA THR A 66 -1.82 9.23 -0.91
C THR A 66 -0.78 10.30 -1.20
N TYR A 67 -0.02 10.17 -2.29
CA TYR A 67 0.96 11.19 -2.66
C TYR A 67 0.31 12.55 -2.90
N LYS A 68 -0.79 12.59 -3.67
CA LYS A 68 -1.50 13.84 -3.98
C LYS A 68 -1.95 14.58 -2.73
N LYS A 69 -2.46 13.86 -1.72
CA LYS A 69 -3.06 14.47 -0.52
C LYS A 69 -2.08 14.63 0.64
N HIS A 70 -1.15 13.69 0.79
CA HIS A 70 -0.29 13.56 1.97
C HIS A 70 1.21 13.45 1.63
N GLY A 71 1.62 13.51 0.36
CA GLY A 71 3.03 13.33 -0.05
C GLY A 71 3.99 14.28 0.68
N LYS A 72 3.63 15.56 0.84
CA LYS A 72 4.46 16.51 1.62
C LYS A 72 4.40 16.30 3.13
N GLN A 73 3.32 15.70 3.63
CA GLN A 73 3.06 15.50 5.05
C GLN A 73 3.80 14.28 5.61
N ILE A 74 3.95 13.22 4.80
CA ILE A 74 4.53 11.95 5.23
C ILE A 74 6.00 12.11 5.69
N PRO A 75 6.91 12.74 4.93
CA PRO A 75 8.31 12.93 5.38
C PRO A 75 8.41 13.71 6.70
N GLN A 76 7.48 14.65 6.93
CA GLN A 76 7.45 15.50 8.12
C GLN A 76 7.02 14.75 9.39
N MET A 77 6.57 13.50 9.28
CA MET A 77 6.21 12.69 10.44
C MET A 77 7.45 12.21 11.22
N GLY A 78 8.62 12.17 10.58
CA GLY A 78 9.88 11.75 11.18
C GLY A 78 10.09 10.23 11.18
N ASP A 79 11.30 9.84 11.56
CA ASP A 79 11.71 8.44 11.70
C ASP A 79 10.85 7.71 12.74
N GLU A 80 10.67 6.41 12.54
CA GLU A 80 9.82 5.49 13.32
C GLU A 80 8.33 5.84 13.38
N ALA A 81 7.89 6.90 12.68
CA ALA A 81 6.51 7.33 12.71
C ALA A 81 5.59 6.28 12.06
N GLN A 82 4.45 6.00 12.72
CA GLN A 82 3.49 5.01 12.26
C GLN A 82 2.15 5.65 11.90
N ALA A 83 1.59 5.26 10.77
CA ALA A 83 0.27 5.68 10.35
C ALA A 83 -0.43 4.60 9.52
N VAL A 84 -1.69 4.87 9.18
CA VAL A 84 -2.50 4.02 8.32
C VAL A 84 -3.08 4.88 7.21
N ILE A 85 -2.77 4.52 5.97
CA ILE A 85 -3.46 5.05 4.80
C ILE A 85 -4.80 4.33 4.68
N ARG A 86 -5.89 5.08 4.55
CA ARG A 86 -7.24 4.54 4.42
C ARG A 86 -7.91 5.07 3.17
N ASP A 87 -8.20 4.17 2.23
CA ASP A 87 -9.10 4.47 1.11
C ASP A 87 -10.54 4.22 1.57
N MET A 88 -11.23 5.33 1.86
CA MET A 88 -12.59 5.28 2.39
C MET A 88 -13.61 4.85 1.33
N GLN A 89 -13.27 4.90 0.04
CA GLN A 89 -14.15 4.43 -1.03
C GLN A 89 -14.09 2.91 -1.19
N THR A 90 -12.90 2.32 -1.04
CA THR A 90 -12.69 0.87 -1.30
C THR A 90 -12.53 0.04 -0.01
N ASP A 91 -12.56 0.69 1.15
CA ASP A 91 -12.29 0.09 2.47
C ASP A 91 -10.89 -0.55 2.57
N ILE A 92 -9.93 -0.11 1.75
CA ILE A 92 -8.54 -0.59 1.80
C ILE A 92 -7.76 0.20 2.85
N ASN A 93 -7.05 -0.53 3.71
CA ASN A 93 -6.25 0.03 4.78
C ASN A 93 -4.82 -0.50 4.67
N MET A 94 -3.85 0.41 4.67
CA MET A 94 -2.43 0.08 4.57
C MET A 94 -1.66 0.75 5.72
N PRO A 95 -1.46 0.02 6.83
CA PRO A 95 -0.51 0.43 7.86
C PRO A 95 0.92 0.49 7.34
N PHE A 96 1.64 1.53 7.72
CA PHE A 96 3.06 1.70 7.39
C PHE A 96 3.84 2.27 8.57
N VAL A 97 5.16 2.16 8.49
CA VAL A 97 6.12 2.87 9.34
C VAL A 97 7.11 3.60 8.44
N LEU A 98 7.58 4.75 8.91
CA LEU A 98 8.74 5.41 8.33
C LEU A 98 10.00 4.87 9.02
N ALA A 99 10.99 4.46 8.25
CA ALA A 99 12.24 3.94 8.76
C ALA A 99 13.39 4.64 8.05
N TYR A 100 14.26 5.31 8.80
CA TYR A 100 15.44 5.93 8.24
C TYR A 100 16.51 4.87 7.99
N ASP A 101 16.94 4.71 6.73
CA ASP A 101 18.06 3.84 6.39
C ASP A 101 19.37 4.64 6.39
N ASN A 102 20.22 4.34 7.38
CA ASN A 102 21.52 4.97 7.55
C ASN A 102 22.51 4.69 6.40
N ARG A 103 22.27 3.67 5.57
CA ARG A 103 23.18 3.25 4.49
C ARG A 103 23.05 4.15 3.26
N ASN A 104 21.83 4.48 2.86
CA ASN A 104 21.53 5.39 1.75
C ASN A 104 21.13 6.81 2.21
N LYS A 105 20.91 7.01 3.52
CA LYS A 105 20.49 8.29 4.14
C LYS A 105 19.10 8.74 3.69
N GLU A 106 18.22 7.81 3.37
CA GLU A 106 16.86 8.06 2.89
C GLU A 106 15.82 7.57 3.91
N LEU A 107 14.58 8.07 3.79
CA LEU A 107 13.47 7.68 4.66
C LEU A 107 12.56 6.71 3.91
N ASP A 108 12.43 5.49 4.40
CA ASP A 108 11.62 4.47 3.74
C ASP A 108 10.20 4.46 4.28
N LEU A 109 9.22 4.41 3.38
CA LEU A 109 7.85 4.05 3.70
C LEU A 109 7.69 2.54 3.60
N VAL A 110 7.78 1.86 4.75
CA VAL A 110 7.63 0.41 4.84
C VAL A 110 6.17 0.04 5.00
N ALA A 111 5.54 -0.46 3.94
CA ALA A 111 4.17 -0.94 3.94
C ALA A 111 4.06 -2.28 4.70
N LYS A 112 3.61 -2.23 5.95
CA LYS A 112 3.61 -3.36 6.89
C LYS A 112 2.60 -4.45 6.52
N THR A 113 1.47 -4.05 5.97
CA THR A 113 0.37 -4.97 5.62
C THR A 113 -0.66 -4.24 4.75
N ILE A 114 -1.62 -4.99 4.22
CA ILE A 114 -2.78 -4.43 3.55
C ILE A 114 -4.03 -5.24 3.83
N MET A 115 -5.18 -4.59 3.92
CA MET A 115 -6.45 -5.28 4.10
C MET A 115 -7.66 -4.49 3.61
N ARG A 116 -8.62 -5.19 3.02
CA ARG A 116 -9.96 -4.65 2.78
C ARG A 116 -10.82 -4.89 4.03
N LYS A 117 -11.11 -3.83 4.79
CA LYS A 117 -11.91 -3.91 6.02
C LYS A 117 -12.66 -2.61 6.27
N LYS A 118 -13.98 -2.66 6.13
CA LYS A 118 -14.89 -1.57 6.49
C LYS A 118 -14.80 -1.28 8.00
N GLY A 119 -14.81 0.00 8.35
CA GLY A 119 -14.79 0.43 9.75
C GLY A 119 -13.49 0.07 10.49
N PHE A 120 -12.35 0.06 9.79
CA PHE A 120 -11.05 -0.22 10.37
C PHE A 120 -10.72 0.74 11.53
N LYS A 121 -10.36 0.17 12.69
CA LYS A 121 -10.02 0.89 13.92
C LYS A 121 -8.52 0.77 14.18
N THR A 122 -7.90 1.89 14.53
CA THR A 122 -6.50 2.00 14.93
C THR A 122 -6.34 3.23 15.81
N SER A 123 -5.38 3.18 16.73
CA SER A 123 -4.88 4.33 17.52
C SER A 123 -3.85 5.15 16.74
N ASN A 124 -3.23 4.59 15.70
CA ASN A 124 -2.24 5.29 14.89
C ASN A 124 -2.90 6.42 14.07
N LYS A 125 -2.07 7.38 13.64
CA LYS A 125 -2.50 8.47 12.77
C LYS A 125 -3.13 7.91 11.49
N LYS A 126 -4.26 8.49 11.07
CA LYS A 126 -5.00 8.10 9.87
C LYS A 126 -4.75 9.11 8.76
N LEU A 127 -4.41 8.61 7.58
CA LEU A 127 -4.25 9.40 6.35
C LEU A 127 -5.36 8.95 5.39
N ASP A 128 -6.48 9.67 5.41
CA ASP A 128 -7.67 9.29 4.67
C ASP A 128 -7.62 9.83 3.25
N ILE A 129 -7.89 8.98 2.25
CA ILE A 129 -7.93 9.31 0.82
C ILE A 129 -9.23 8.90 0.15
#